data_AF-A0A5C1YTV4-F1
#
_entry.id   AF-A0A5C1YTV4-F1
#
_cell.length_a   1.000
_cell.length_b   1.000
_cell.length_c   1.000
_cell.angle_alpha   90.00
_cell.angle_beta   90.00
_cell.angle_gamma   90.00
#
_symmetry.space_group_name_H-M   'P 1'
#
loop_
_entity.id
_entity.type
_entity.pdbx_description
1 polymer ?
#
loop_
_entity_poly.entity_id
_entity_poly.type
_entity_poly.pdbx_seq_one_letter_code
_entity_poly.pdbx_strand_id
1 'polypeptide(L)' 'MASINLRIDSILKDQAYARLAELGVTPSDLIRQTFEYVVQTGKLPVSRHVLSDEDTKLLQIARERLASPLPPITVNLEDL' A
#
# COMPACT_ATOMS: atom_id res chain seq x y z
N MET A 1 24.72 -5.19 13.27
CA MET A 1 23.61 -5.92 12.60
C MET A 1 22.47 -6.06 13.61
N ALA A 2 21.25 -5.72 13.23
CA ALA A 2 20.06 -5.90 14.08
C ALA A 2 19.32 -7.18 13.65
N SER A 3 18.62 -7.83 14.58
CA SER A 3 17.80 -9.03 14.32
C SER A 3 16.32 -8.68 14.45
N ILE A 4 15.49 -9.28 13.59
CA ILE A 4 14.05 -9.09 13.56
C ILE A 4 13.40 -10.46 13.78
N ASN A 5 12.53 -10.55 14.79
CA ASN A 5 11.68 -11.72 15.02
C ASN A 5 10.27 -11.43 14.50
N LEU A 6 9.81 -12.22 13.54
CA LEU A 6 8.49 -12.10 12.93
C LEU A 6 7.64 -13.32 13.25
N ARG A 7 6.43 -13.11 13.76
CA ARG A 7 5.42 -14.17 13.92
C ARG A 7 4.56 -14.25 12.67
N ILE A 8 4.49 -15.44 12.08
CA ILE A 8 3.63 -15.77 10.95
C ILE A 8 3.03 -17.16 11.17
N ASP A 9 1.93 -17.43 10.47
CA ASP A 9 1.33 -18.76 10.40
C ASP A 9 2.32 -19.79 9.81
N SER A 10 2.31 -21.02 10.34
CA SER A 10 3.27 -22.05 9.94
C SER A 10 3.05 -22.55 8.52
N ILE A 11 1.79 -22.67 8.09
CA ILE A 11 1.46 -23.12 6.72
C ILE A 11 1.92 -22.04 5.73
N LEU A 12 1.66 -20.77 6.05
CA LEU A 12 2.10 -19.64 5.23
C LEU A 12 3.64 -19.59 5.12
N LYS A 13 4.34 -19.82 6.23
CA LYS A 13 5.82 -19.87 6.24
C LYS A 13 6.34 -20.90 5.26
N ASP A 14 5.86 -22.14 5.35
CA ASP A 14 6.39 -23.25 4.56
C ASP A 14 6.10 -23.04 3.07
N GLN A 15 4.89 -22.60 2.73
CA GLN A 15 4.51 -22.27 1.36
C GLN A 15 5.35 -21.11 0.80
N ALA A 16 5.53 -20.04 1.57
CA ALA A 16 6.32 -18.90 1.14
C ALA A 16 7.78 -19.29 0.91
N TYR A 17 8.36 -20.13 1.77
CA TYR A 17 9.76 -20.56 1.65
C TYR A 17 9.98 -21.42 0.42
N ALA A 18 9.04 -22.32 0.10
CA ALA A 18 9.10 -23.11 -1.13
C ALA A 18 9.10 -22.22 -2.38
N ARG A 19 8.19 -21.25 -2.46
CA ARG A 19 8.12 -20.31 -3.59
C ARG A 19 9.34 -19.39 -3.69
N LEU A 20 9.86 -18.95 -2.55
CA LEU A 20 11.07 -18.12 -2.53
C LEU A 20 12.30 -18.90 -2.99
N ALA A 21 12.40 -20.18 -2.65
CA ALA A 21 13.45 -21.07 -3.13
C ALA A 21 13.37 -21.27 -4.66
N GLU A 22 12.17 -21.42 -5.23
CA GLU A 22 11.96 -21.47 -6.69
C GLU A 22 12.46 -20.19 -7.40
N LEU A 23 12.33 -19.04 -6.73
CA LEU A 23 12.79 -17.74 -7.23
C LEU A 23 14.29 -17.47 -6.94
N GLY A 24 14.96 -18.35 -6.19
CA GLY A 24 16.36 -18.15 -5.77
C GLY A 24 16.57 -17.01 -4.78
N VAL A 25 15.53 -16.57 -4.07
CA VAL A 25 15.57 -15.45 -3.12
C VAL A 25 15.45 -15.97 -1.70
N THR A 26 16.30 -15.51 -0.78
CA THR A 26 16.13 -15.90 0.63
C THR A 26 15.04 -15.07 1.31
N PRO A 27 14.36 -15.60 2.35
CA PRO A 27 13.40 -14.82 3.12
C PRO A 27 14.01 -13.53 3.72
N SER A 28 15.28 -13.58 4.11
CA SER A 28 15.99 -12.40 4.62
C SER A 28 16.20 -11.33 3.54
N ASP A 29 16.49 -11.74 2.31
CA ASP A 29 16.64 -10.81 1.19
C ASP A 29 15.32 -10.15 0.83
N LEU A 30 14.23 -10.92 0.77
CA LEU A 30 12.89 -10.39 0.52
C LEU A 30 12.53 -9.29 1.55
N ILE A 31 12.74 -9.57 2.83
CA ILE A 31 12.42 -8.63 3.90
C ILE A 31 13.31 -7.39 3.82
N ARG A 32 14.61 -7.55 3.53
CA ARG A 32 15.53 -6.43 3.36
C ARG A 32 15.11 -5.52 2.20
N GLN A 33 14.85 -6.10 1.03
CA GLN A 33 14.39 -5.37 -0.15
C GLN A 33 13.08 -4.63 0.10
N THR A 34 12.17 -5.26 0.85
CA THR A 34 10.89 -4.64 1.24
C THR A 34 11.12 -3.40 2.09
N PHE A 35 12.01 -3.48 3.10
CA PHE A 35 12.34 -2.32 3.93
C PHE A 35 13.07 -1.23 3.14
N GLU A 36 14.01 -1.59 2.27
CA GLU A 36 14.70 -0.65 1.39
C GLU A 36 13.71 0.09 0.48
N TYR A 37 12.74 -0.62 -0.11
CA TYR A 37 11.69 -0.02 -0.92
C TYR A 37 10.86 0.98 -0.13
N VAL A 38 10.44 0.62 1.10
CA VAL A 38 9.66 1.52 1.96
C VAL A 38 10.44 2.76 2.33
N VAL A 39 11.75 2.63 2.62
CA VAL A 39 12.62 3.76 2.93
C VAL A 39 12.80 4.67 1.71
N GLN A 40 12.96 4.12 0.51
CA GLN A 40 13.21 4.90 -0.70
C GLN A 40 11.95 5.59 -1.23
N THR A 41 10.80 4.91 -1.20
CA THR A 41 9.57 5.38 -1.85
C THR A 41 8.56 5.97 -0.88
N GLY A 42 8.68 5.68 0.42
CA GLY A 42 7.67 6.00 1.42
C GLY A 42 6.37 5.20 1.28
N LYS A 43 6.33 4.18 0.41
CA LYS A 43 5.14 3.38 0.11
C LYS A 43 5.39 1.89 0.36
N LEU A 44 4.32 1.14 0.64
CA LEU A 44 4.39 -0.32 0.69
C LEU A 44 4.45 -0.89 -0.74
N PRO A 45 5.30 -1.90 -1.00
CA PRO A 45 5.40 -2.50 -2.34
C PRO A 45 4.14 -3.28 -2.72
N VAL A 46 3.37 -3.74 -1.72
CA VAL A 46 2.07 -4.37 -1.92
C VAL A 46 1.04 -3.60 -1.08
N SER A 47 0.21 -2.81 -1.77
CA SER A 47 -0.89 -2.08 -1.16
C SER A 47 -2.00 -3.06 -0.77
N ARG A 48 -2.43 -3.04 0.50
CA ARG A 48 -3.59 -3.81 0.97
C ARG A 48 -4.92 -3.35 0.34
N HIS A 49 -4.93 -2.12 -0.18
CA HIS A 49 -6.04 -1.54 -0.89
C HIS A 49 -5.63 -1.41 -2.36
N VAL A 50 -6.48 -1.87 -3.27
CA VAL A 50 -6.36 -1.62 -4.71
C VAL A 50 -6.82 -0.18 -4.99
N LEU A 51 -6.20 0.78 -4.33
CA LEU A 51 -6.37 2.20 -4.64
C LEU A 51 -5.21 2.58 -5.52
N SER A 52 -5.50 3.11 -6.70
CA SER A 52 -4.46 3.68 -7.52
C SER A 52 -3.89 4.93 -6.85
N ASP A 53 -2.69 5.34 -7.27
CA ASP A 53 -2.13 6.62 -6.86
C ASP A 53 -3.04 7.80 -7.27
N GLU A 54 -3.81 7.64 -8.35
CA GLU A 54 -4.81 8.62 -8.81
C GLU A 54 -5.98 8.72 -7.85
N ASP A 55 -6.56 7.58 -7.43
CA ASP A 55 -7.66 7.55 -6.45
C ASP A 55 -7.23 8.16 -5.12
N THR A 56 -5.97 7.94 -4.73
CA THR A 56 -5.40 8.52 -3.51
C THR A 56 -5.37 10.05 -3.58
N LYS A 57 -5.00 10.62 -4.73
CA LYS A 57 -5.04 12.08 -4.96
C LYS A 57 -6.48 12.62 -4.94
N LEU A 58 -7.41 11.91 -5.57
CA LEU A 58 -8.83 12.29 -5.56
C LEU A 58 -9.40 12.29 -4.13
N LEU A 59 -9.07 11.29 -3.32
CA LEU A 59 -9.46 11.23 -1.92
C LEU A 59 -8.86 12.38 -1.11
N GLN A 60 -7.62 12.78 -1.38
CA GLN A 60 -7.02 13.95 -0.75
C GLN A 60 -7.80 15.23 -1.09
N ILE A 61 -8.11 15.47 -2.37
CA ILE A 61 -8.91 16.63 -2.81
C ILE A 61 -10.29 16.61 -2.16
N ALA A 62 -10.95 15.45 -2.11
CA ALA A 62 -12.25 15.32 -1.48
C ALA A 62 -12.19 15.67 0.02
N ARG A 63 -11.16 15.18 0.74
CA ARG A 63 -10.95 15.50 2.16
C ARG A 63 -10.71 16.98 2.39
N GLU A 64 -9.89 17.62 1.57
CA GLU A 64 -9.61 19.06 1.64
C GLU A 64 -10.89 19.89 1.44
N ARG A 65 -11.71 19.54 0.44
CA ARG A 65 -13.00 20.22 0.17
C ARG A 65 -14.04 19.97 1.26
N LEU A 66 -14.08 18.77 1.84
CA LEU A 66 -14.98 18.45 2.95
C LEU A 66 -14.58 19.13 4.26
N ALA A 67 -13.29 19.45 4.45
CA ALA A 67 -12.82 20.19 5.62
C ALA A 67 -13.26 21.67 5.62
N SER A 68 -13.51 22.24 4.44
CA SER A 68 -14.03 23.61 4.28
C SER A 68 -14.98 23.68 3.10
N PRO A 69 -16.22 23.18 3.27
CA PRO A 69 -17.18 23.08 2.18
C PRO A 69 -17.67 24.47 1.77
N LEU A 70 -17.74 24.69 0.45
CA LEU A 70 -18.44 25.82 -0.12
C LEU A 70 -19.96 25.67 0.07
N PRO A 71 -20.71 26.79 0.05
CA PRO A 71 -22.16 26.72 0.09
C PRO A 71 -22.70 25.83 -1.03
N PRO A 72 -23.72 25.01 -0.77
CA PRO A 72 -24.28 24.10 -1.75
C PRO A 72 -24.90 24.89 -2.90
N ILE A 73 -24.63 24.45 -4.13
CA ILE A 73 -25.24 24.97 -5.35
C ILE A 73 -26.21 23.92 -5.86
N THR A 74 -27.49 24.24 -5.86
CA THR A 74 -28.51 23.38 -6.48
C THR A 74 -28.44 23.56 -7.99
N VAL A 75 -28.21 22.47 -8.73
CA VAL A 75 -28.10 22.46 -10.20
C VAL A 75 -29.16 21.51 -10.78
N ASN A 76 -29.77 21.88 -11.91
CA ASN A 76 -30.58 20.97 -12.70
C ASN A 76 -29.74 20.30 -13.78
N LEU A 77 -30.23 19.19 -14.35
CA LEU A 77 -29.54 18.49 -15.44
C LEU A 77 -29.34 19.36 -16.69
N GLU A 78 -30.21 20.35 -16.91
CA GLU A 78 -30.11 21.30 -18.02
C GLU A 78 -29.00 22.34 -17.82
N ASP A 79 -28.47 22.46 -16.61
CA ASP A 79 -27.44 23.44 -16.21
C ASP A 79 -26.03 22.82 -16.11
N LEU A 80 -25.88 21.50 -16.36
CA LEU A 80 -24.63 20.74 -16.31
C LEU A 80 -23.87 20.77 -17.65
#